data_AF-A0A9P5KX02-F1
#
_entry.id   AF-A0A9P5KX02-F1
#
_cell.length_a   1.000
_cell.length_b   1.000
_cell.length_c   1.000
_cell.angle_alpha   90.00
_cell.angle_beta   90.00
_cell.angle_gamma   90.00
#
_symmetry.space_group_name_H-M   'P 1'
#
loop_
_entity.id
_entity.type
_entity.pdbx_description
1 polymer ?
#
loop_
_entity_poly.entity_id
_entity_poly.type
_entity_poly.pdbx_seq_one_letter_code
_entity_poly.pdbx_strand_id
1 'polypeptide(L)'
;MERILPLPKVVRKALISQFCALDKTEIEAILNNPQNKHCLVQVYLGKRNGTIGNNNNSLLRNFPLYLEPMEQIGIETVPLAIAMGKVYATLHWGAAINGDDVEFVLGTSATEARENTIGQSSSTGPLSCISWILDSARR
;
A
#
# COMPACT_ATOMS: atom_id res chain seq x y z
N MET A 1 -6.31 -17.69 -6.97
CA MET A 1 -5.49 -16.96 -5.99
C MET A 1 -5.58 -15.49 -6.36
N GLU A 2 -6.20 -14.69 -5.51
CA GLU A 2 -6.32 -13.25 -5.71
C GLU A 2 -4.97 -12.59 -5.41
N ARG A 3 -4.61 -11.53 -6.14
CA ARG A 3 -3.36 -10.79 -5.95
C ARG A 3 -3.65 -9.31 -5.85
N ILE A 4 -2.91 -8.62 -4.99
CA ILE A 4 -2.96 -7.16 -4.90
C ILE A 4 -2.27 -6.60 -6.14
N LEU A 5 -2.96 -5.73 -6.88
CA LEU A 5 -2.33 -5.07 -8.02
C LEU A 5 -1.41 -3.95 -7.52
N PRO A 6 -0.30 -3.68 -8.22
CA PRO A 6 0.60 -2.62 -7.83
C PRO A 6 -0.08 -1.25 -7.91
N LEU A 7 0.47 -0.28 -7.18
CA LEU A 7 0.01 1.10 -7.25
C LEU A 7 0.20 1.71 -8.65
N PRO A 8 -0.69 2.62 -9.09
CA PRO A 8 -0.54 3.32 -10.37
C PRO A 8 0.79 4.08 -10.44
N LYS A 9 1.38 4.20 -11.64
CA LYS A 9 2.67 4.90 -11.83
C LYS A 9 2.65 6.32 -11.27
N VAL A 10 1.52 7.02 -11.36
CA VAL A 10 1.32 8.37 -10.81
C VAL A 10 1.45 8.38 -9.28
N VAL A 11 0.80 7.44 -8.58
CA VAL A 11 0.88 7.33 -7.11
C VAL A 11 2.28 6.97 -6.67
N ARG A 12 2.93 6.02 -7.37
CA ARG A 12 4.34 5.65 -7.10
C ARG A 12 5.27 6.85 -7.23
N LYS A 13 5.11 7.63 -8.29
CA LYS A 13 5.88 8.86 -8.50
C LYS A 13 5.66 9.86 -7.36
N ALA A 14 4.40 10.10 -6.99
CA ALA A 14 4.05 11.01 -5.91
C ALA A 14 4.69 10.61 -4.56
N LEU A 15 4.65 9.31 -4.21
CA LEU A 15 5.25 8.80 -2.97
C LEU A 15 6.77 9.00 -2.94
N ILE A 16 7.46 8.66 -4.03
CA ILE A 16 8.93 8.82 -4.11
C ILE A 16 9.28 10.31 -4.07
N SER A 17 8.57 11.15 -4.82
CA SER A 17 8.83 12.60 -4.83
C SER A 17 8.57 13.26 -3.49
N GLN A 18 7.63 12.74 -2.70
CA GLN A 18 7.28 13.31 -1.40
C GLN A 18 8.25 12.88 -0.28
N PHE A 19 8.67 11.61 -0.29
CA PHE A 19 9.35 11.00 0.86
C PHE A 19 10.79 10.56 0.60
N CYS A 20 11.25 10.57 -0.65
CA CYS A 20 12.63 10.28 -1.00
C CYS A 20 13.31 11.55 -1.49
N ALA A 21 14.47 11.88 -0.92
CA ALA A 21 15.31 12.99 -1.37
C ALA A 21 16.09 12.58 -2.63
N LEU A 22 15.38 12.45 -3.75
CA LEU A 22 15.92 11.99 -5.02
C LEU A 22 15.72 13.03 -6.13
N ASP A 23 16.67 13.09 -7.05
CA ASP A 23 16.57 13.93 -8.23
C ASP A 23 15.59 13.34 -9.26
N LYS A 24 15.08 14.20 -10.15
CA LYS A 24 14.13 13.80 -11.20
C LYS A 24 14.63 12.62 -12.04
N THR A 25 15.93 12.58 -12.35
CA THR A 25 16.56 11.51 -13.13
C THR A 25 16.53 10.18 -12.37
N GLU A 26 16.77 10.21 -11.06
CA GLU A 26 16.75 9.02 -10.20
C GLU A 26 15.33 8.49 -10.02
N ILE A 27 14.35 9.38 -9.85
CA ILE A 27 12.93 9.02 -9.78
C ILE A 27 12.50 8.29 -11.05
N GLU A 28 12.84 8.80 -12.23
CA GLU A 28 12.50 8.14 -13.49
C GLU A 28 13.24 6.81 -13.66
N ALA A 29 14.50 6.71 -13.25
CA ALA A 29 15.26 5.45 -13.26
C ALA A 29 14.58 4.38 -12.38
N ILE A 30 14.16 4.75 -11.17
CA ILE A 30 13.46 3.88 -10.23
C ILE A 30 12.10 3.44 -10.79
N LEU A 31 11.31 4.36 -11.37
CA LEU A 31 9.99 4.07 -11.92
C LEU A 31 10.04 3.17 -13.18
N ASN A 32 11.12 3.25 -13.94
CA ASN A 32 11.31 2.46 -15.16
C ASN A 32 12.00 1.11 -14.90
N ASN A 33 12.59 0.90 -13.71
CA ASN A 33 13.16 -0.39 -13.32
C ASN A 33 12.08 -1.49 -13.27
N PRO A 34 12.22 -2.59 -14.03
CA PRO A 34 11.27 -3.71 -14.01
C PRO A 34 11.03 -4.33 -12.64
N GLN A 35 12.03 -4.31 -11.74
CA GLN A 35 11.90 -4.84 -10.37
C GLN A 35 10.90 -4.06 -9.52
N ASN A 36 10.68 -2.79 -9.86
CA ASN A 36 9.81 -1.87 -9.14
C ASN A 36 8.37 -1.82 -9.70
N LYS A 37 8.04 -2.71 -10.66
CA LYS A 37 6.69 -2.82 -11.22
C LYS A 37 5.66 -3.31 -10.20
N HIS A 38 6.08 -4.08 -9.21
CA HIS A 38 5.22 -4.68 -8.19
C HIS A 38 5.15 -3.85 -6.90
N CYS A 39 4.90 -2.55 -7.04
CA CYS A 39 4.96 -1.65 -5.90
C CYS A 39 3.72 -1.75 -5.02
N LEU A 40 3.95 -2.14 -3.77
CA LEU A 40 2.98 -2.14 -2.69
C LEU A 40 3.51 -1.24 -1.58
N VAL A 41 2.60 -0.62 -0.85
CA VAL A 41 2.95 0.25 0.29
C VAL A 41 2.64 -0.50 1.58
N GLN A 42 3.67 -0.81 2.36
CA GLN A 42 3.52 -1.52 3.62
C GLN A 42 3.23 -0.56 4.75
N VAL A 43 2.14 -0.81 5.47
CA VAL A 43 1.62 0.08 6.51
C VAL A 43 2.24 -0.27 7.86
N TYR A 44 2.80 0.73 8.53
CA TYR A 44 3.36 0.61 9.88
C TYR A 44 2.74 1.61 10.84
N LEU A 45 1.60 1.25 11.44
CA LEU A 45 0.93 2.09 12.45
C LEU A 45 1.62 2.08 13.82
N GLY A 46 2.35 1.01 14.14
CA GLY A 46 3.06 0.87 15.42
C GLY A 46 4.38 1.66 15.49
N LYS A 47 4.79 2.32 14.41
CA LYS A 47 6.05 3.06 14.32
C LYS A 47 5.80 4.47 13.78
N ARG A 48 6.13 5.48 14.58
CA ARG A 48 5.87 6.89 14.23
C ARG A 48 6.64 7.33 13.00
N ASN A 49 7.95 7.09 13.00
CA ASN A 49 8.84 7.49 11.92
C ASN A 49 9.89 6.39 11.66
N GLY A 50 10.49 6.39 10.47
CA GLY A 50 11.54 5.47 10.07
C GLY A 50 12.26 5.91 8.81
N THR A 51 13.38 5.26 8.51
CA THR A 51 14.18 5.59 7.33
C THR A 51 13.48 5.11 6.07
N ILE A 52 12.92 6.05 5.32
CA ILE A 52 12.44 5.85 3.96
C ILE A 52 13.61 6.18 3.03
N GLY A 53 14.07 5.25 2.19
CA GLY A 53 14.98 5.60 1.08
C GLY A 53 16.47 5.23 1.19
N ASN A 54 16.92 4.41 2.14
CA ASN A 54 18.37 4.13 2.25
C ASN A 54 18.91 3.06 1.26
N ASN A 55 18.05 2.39 0.50
CA ASN A 55 18.39 1.26 -0.39
C ASN A 55 17.62 1.32 -1.72
N ASN A 56 18.11 2.17 -2.61
CA ASN A 56 17.55 2.63 -3.89
C ASN A 56 16.98 1.55 -4.85
N ASN A 57 17.29 0.26 -4.67
CA ASN A 57 16.98 -0.77 -5.67
C ASN A 57 15.77 -1.66 -5.37
N SER A 58 15.28 -1.72 -4.12
CA SER A 58 14.10 -2.54 -3.74
C SER A 58 12.96 -1.73 -3.12
N LEU A 59 13.12 -0.41 -3.04
CA LEU A 59 12.26 0.48 -2.23
C LEU A 59 10.78 0.43 -2.60
N LEU A 60 10.45 0.10 -3.85
CA LEU A 60 9.08 0.16 -4.30
C LEU A 60 8.28 -1.10 -4.05
N ARG A 61 8.90 -2.30 -4.01
CA ARG A 61 8.12 -3.54 -3.84
C ARG A 61 7.32 -3.52 -2.53
N ASN A 62 7.98 -3.17 -1.42
CA ASN A 62 7.38 -2.99 -0.10
C ASN A 62 7.80 -1.61 0.44
N PHE A 63 7.20 -0.55 -0.11
CA PHE A 63 7.52 0.81 0.32
C PHE A 63 7.00 1.03 1.75
N PRO A 64 7.87 1.23 2.76
CA PRO A 64 7.41 1.38 4.13
C PRO A 64 6.74 2.74 4.31
N LEU A 65 5.51 2.73 4.83
CA LEU A 65 4.75 3.94 5.15
C LEU A 65 4.41 3.94 6.64
N TYR A 66 5.08 4.84 7.36
CA TYR A 66 4.96 5.02 8.80
C TYR A 66 3.83 6.00 9.16
N LEU A 67 3.44 6.01 10.43
CA LEU A 67 2.30 6.80 10.92
C LEU A 67 2.41 8.30 10.58
N GLU A 68 3.56 8.93 10.84
CA GLU A 68 3.74 10.36 10.58
C GLU A 68 3.67 10.72 9.07
N PRO A 69 4.37 10.00 8.15
CA PRO A 69 4.14 10.12 6.72
C PRO A 69 2.67 9.97 6.30
N MET A 70 1.91 9.05 6.90
CA MET A 70 0.48 8.87 6.61
C MET A 70 -0.34 10.08 7.02
N GLU A 71 -0.11 10.61 8.21
CA GLU A 71 -0.74 11.83 8.71
C GLU A 71 -0.41 13.02 7.80
N GLN A 72 0.85 13.12 7.33
CA GLN A 72 1.31 14.19 6.46
C GLN A 72 0.59 14.21 5.10
N ILE A 73 0.28 13.05 4.52
CA ILE A 73 -0.45 12.94 3.25
C ILE A 73 -1.97 12.79 3.44
N GLY A 74 -2.46 12.92 4.68
CA GLY A 74 -3.89 12.93 5.00
C GLY A 74 -4.58 11.56 4.95
N ILE A 75 -3.84 10.46 5.12
CA ILE A 75 -4.46 9.13 5.25
C ILE A 75 -5.08 8.99 6.65
N GLU A 76 -6.35 8.60 6.72
CA GLU A 76 -7.02 8.28 7.98
C GLU A 76 -6.47 6.98 8.59
N THR A 77 -5.70 7.11 9.66
CA THR A 77 -5.00 5.98 10.31
C THR A 77 -5.90 5.18 11.25
N VAL A 78 -6.93 5.81 11.85
CA VAL A 78 -7.85 5.16 12.80
C VAL A 78 -8.70 4.06 12.14
N PRO A 79 -9.36 4.30 10.99
CA PRO A 79 -10.08 3.23 10.29
C PRO A 79 -9.17 2.06 9.91
N LEU A 80 -7.92 2.36 9.54
CA LEU A 80 -6.92 1.35 9.20
C LEU A 80 -6.54 0.49 10.40
N ALA A 81 -6.29 1.12 11.55
CA ALA A 81 -6.01 0.43 12.80
C ALA A 81 -7.17 -0.49 13.22
N ILE A 82 -8.42 -0.01 13.10
CA ILE A 82 -9.61 -0.81 13.40
C ILE A 82 -9.69 -2.03 12.48
N ALA A 83 -9.44 -1.86 11.17
CA ALA A 83 -9.44 -2.96 10.22
C ALA A 83 -8.35 -3.99 10.52
N MET A 84 -7.11 -3.54 10.77
CA MET A 84 -5.98 -4.40 11.15
C MET A 84 -6.29 -5.18 12.44
N GLY A 85 -6.85 -4.51 13.44
CA GLY A 85 -7.26 -5.15 14.70
C GLY A 85 -8.32 -6.24 14.51
N LYS A 86 -9.31 -6.01 13.64
CA LYS A 86 -10.31 -7.04 13.28
C LYS A 86 -9.69 -8.26 12.60
N VAL A 87 -8.71 -8.04 11.73
CA VAL A 87 -7.96 -9.14 11.10
C VAL A 87 -7.21 -9.95 12.15
N TYR A 88 -6.45 -9.30 13.04
CA TYR A 88 -5.75 -9.99 14.13
C TYR A 88 -6.70 -10.74 15.06
N ALA A 89 -7.84 -10.14 15.45
CA ALA A 89 -8.87 -10.81 16.24
C ALA A 89 -9.39 -12.07 15.54
N THR A 90 -9.60 -12.00 14.23
CA THR A 90 -10.06 -13.15 13.43
C THR A 90 -9.00 -14.25 13.35
N LEU A 91 -7.74 -13.88 13.10
CA LEU A 91 -6.62 -14.84 13.05
C LEU A 91 -6.44 -15.55 14.40
N HIS A 92 -6.45 -14.78 15.49
CA HIS A 92 -6.20 -15.30 16.82
C HIS A 92 -7.38 -16.10 17.38
N TRP A 93 -8.59 -15.55 17.39
CA TRP A 93 -9.77 -16.21 17.99
C TRP A 93 -10.53 -17.10 17.01
N GLY A 94 -10.61 -16.72 15.73
CA GLY A 94 -11.37 -17.45 14.72
C GLY A 94 -10.60 -18.64 14.12
N ALA A 95 -9.28 -18.50 13.96
CA ALA A 95 -8.44 -19.50 13.32
C ALA A 95 -7.36 -20.12 14.22
N ALA A 96 -7.19 -19.62 15.46
CA ALA A 96 -6.16 -20.09 16.40
C ALA A 96 -4.73 -20.09 15.83
N ILE A 97 -4.41 -19.09 14.99
CA ILE A 97 -3.08 -18.89 14.40
C ILE A 97 -2.45 -17.59 14.89
N ASN A 98 -1.11 -17.54 14.91
CA ASN A 98 -0.42 -16.26 15.10
C ASN A 98 -0.58 -15.39 13.85
N GLY A 99 -0.47 -14.08 14.02
CA GLY A 99 -0.40 -13.12 12.92
C GLY A 99 0.96 -12.45 12.81
N ASP A 100 2.01 -13.06 13.37
CA ASP A 100 3.32 -12.40 13.55
C ASP A 100 3.97 -12.04 12.21
N ASP A 101 3.75 -12.87 11.18
CA ASP A 101 4.26 -12.66 9.82
C ASP A 101 3.21 -12.08 8.86
N VAL A 102 2.11 -11.51 9.39
CA VAL A 102 1.08 -10.88 8.55
C VAL A 102 1.45 -9.42 8.29
N GLU A 103 1.67 -9.12 7.02
CA GLU A 103 1.94 -7.76 6.55
C GLU A 103 0.68 -7.12 5.94
N PHE A 104 0.45 -5.85 6.28
CA PHE A 104 -0.64 -5.06 5.74
C PHE A 104 -0.10 -4.11 4.68
N VAL A 105 -0.65 -4.18 3.48
CA VAL A 105 -0.18 -3.39 2.33
C VAL A 105 -1.33 -2.70 1.60
N LEU A 106 -1.02 -1.55 1.01
CA LEU A 106 -1.90 -0.82 0.11
C LEU A 106 -1.46 -1.06 -1.34
N GLY A 107 -2.44 -1.32 -2.19
CA GLY A 107 -2.27 -1.49 -3.64
C GLY A 107 -3.54 -1.11 -4.37
N THR A 108 -3.66 -1.52 -5.62
CA THR A 108 -4.83 -1.25 -6.47
C THR A 108 -5.76 -2.47 -6.48
N SER A 109 -7.07 -2.22 -6.52
CA SER A 109 -8.07 -3.28 -6.72
C SER A 109 -8.27 -3.58 -8.21
N ALA A 110 -8.53 -4.85 -8.56
CA ALA A 110 -8.90 -5.25 -9.91
C ALA A 110 -10.31 -4.79 -10.32
N THR A 111 -11.15 -4.41 -9.35
CA THR A 111 -12.57 -4.11 -9.57
C THR A 111 -12.80 -2.81 -10.33
N GLU A 112 -11.81 -1.90 -10.41
CA GLU A 112 -11.96 -0.60 -11.09
C GLU A 112 -11.45 -0.56 -12.54
N ALA A 113 -10.81 -1.63 -13.04
CA ALA A 113 -10.36 -1.67 -14.44
C ALA A 113 -11.51 -1.88 -15.46
N ARG A 114 -12.76 -1.98 -15.00
CA ARG A 114 -13.93 -2.31 -15.84
C ARG A 114 -14.91 -1.16 -16.05
N GLU A 115 -14.70 0.01 -15.44
CA GLU A 115 -15.66 1.11 -15.49
C GLU A 115 -15.22 2.27 -16.41
N ASN A 116 -14.52 1.96 -17.51
CA ASN A 116 -14.23 2.92 -18.58
C ASN A 116 -14.95 2.61 -19.91
N THR A 117 -16.07 1.90 -19.87
CA THR A 117 -16.96 1.78 -21.03
C THR A 117 -18.34 2.31 -20.69
N ILE A 118 -18.53 3.60 -21.01
CA ILE A 118 -19.81 4.27 -21.30
C ILE A 118 -20.82 4.36 -20.14
N GLY A 119 -20.99 5.58 -19.61
CA GLY A 119 -22.22 5.95 -18.90
C GLY A 119 -22.00 6.96 -17.78
N GLN A 120 -22.48 8.18 -17.97
CA GLN A 120 -22.63 9.16 -16.90
C GLN A 120 -23.58 8.63 -15.83
N SER A 121 -23.15 8.58 -14.57
CA SER A 121 -24.06 8.77 -13.43
C SER A 121 -23.28 9.31 -12.24
N SER A 122 -23.64 10.53 -11.85
CA SER A 122 -23.27 11.20 -10.63
C SER A 122 -23.71 10.42 -9.39
N SER A 123 -22.76 9.93 -8.59
CA SER A 123 -23.01 9.66 -7.17
C SER A 123 -21.72 9.86 -6.37
N THR A 124 -21.73 10.90 -5.55
CA THR A 124 -20.78 11.18 -4.49
C THR A 124 -20.83 10.03 -3.47
N GLY A 125 -19.75 9.26 -3.36
CA GLY A 125 -19.58 8.19 -2.38
C GLY A 125 -18.11 8.09 -1.95
N PRO A 126 -17.83 7.83 -0.66
CA PRO A 126 -16.47 7.85 -0.12
C PRO A 126 -15.66 6.68 -0.67
N LEU A 127 -14.38 6.93 -0.92
CA LEU A 127 -13.36 5.99 -1.40
C LEU A 127 -13.40 4.68 -0.59
N SER A 128 -14.12 3.69 -1.11
CA SER A 128 -14.44 2.44 -0.45
C SER A 128 -13.88 1.29 -1.28
N CYS A 129 -12.59 1.02 -1.16
CA CYS A 129 -12.02 -0.31 -1.47
C CYS A 129 -10.56 -0.43 -1.00
N ILE A 130 -10.35 -0.53 0.31
CA ILE A 130 -9.13 -1.15 0.84
C ILE A 130 -9.38 -2.67 0.76
N SER A 131 -8.90 -3.30 -0.30
CA SER A 131 -8.87 -4.76 -0.42
C SER A 131 -7.61 -5.28 0.28
N TRP A 132 -7.80 -6.04 1.36
CA TRP A 132 -6.72 -6.74 2.05
C TRP A 132 -6.55 -8.13 1.44
N ILE A 133 -5.40 -8.43 0.86
CA ILE A 133 -5.04 -9.80 0.50
C ILE A 133 -3.87 -10.20 1.39
N LEU A 134 -4.07 -11.23 2.21
CA LEU A 134 -2.98 -11.92 2.90
C LEU A 134 -2.07 -12.53 1.82
N ASP A 135 -0.86 -11.97 1.64
CA ASP A 135 0.22 -12.69 0.97
C ASP A 135 0.97 -13.50 2.02
N SER A 136 0.58 -14.76 2.19
CA SER A 136 1.39 -15.71 2.94
C SER A 136 2.53 -16.16 2.02
N ALA A 137 3.67 -15.46 2.10
CA ALA A 137 4.90 -15.94 1.48
C ALA A 137 5.25 -17.29 2.13
N ARG A 138 5.11 -18.36 1.34
CA ARG A 138 5.47 -19.72 1.74
C ARG A 138 6.97 -19.81 2.07
N ARG A 139 7.23 -20.61 3.11
CA ARG A 139 8.50 -21.22 3.52
C ARG A 139 9.29 -21.80 2.35
#